data_AF-A0A926V247-F1
#
_entry.id   AF-A0A926V247-F1
#
_cell.length_a   1.000
_cell.length_b   1.000
_cell.length_c   1.000
_cell.angle_alpha   90.00
_cell.angle_beta   90.00
_cell.angle_gamma   90.00
#
_symmetry.space_group_name_H-M   'P 1'
#
loop_
_entity.id
_entity.type
_entity.pdbx_description
1 polymer ?
#
loop_
_entity_poly.entity_id
_entity_poly.type
_entity_poly.pdbx_seq_one_letter_code
_entity_poly.pdbx_strand_id
1 'polypeptide(L)'
;MTIDRAGNSFDTARRVALNSRSQTFRDSLSHTDRNDFYRFRLAQHSSFQMALSGLRAGANALLLNQRGQRVATAQRPGRQAEQIQQQLGAGTYYLQVSRVDGSTSYNLRMSAVPDLAGDRRNQARYLGPLGRRQVRESIGGSDRQDWYRVQVNTRSRLSLMLHRPTADLGLQLLWSNGAVLHQWPTTNHLVQQTVAPGTYFVRVAPRSPHARGAYQLDLRAAALPTPSKLRFNFTYGEGVPPSFRNALEEAGQLWSQRLTDDVQVNIHFQFDNDVAGGASTLVQYTYSQVRQALVSDRTSGRDAIALQSLPNSPALNLLMNYTSDNPNGSGSAEPYLDNDGDANNRLIRMTTANAKALGLNLAQGVPAGTFAGGDSRYDAVMLMPQSGLSGYAWDTNRKDGIASGAVDLVGILAHEIGHILGFSSGIDALDQSNTQADDQWTWVNTLDLFRYSSDSMAAGAGVRDWTVGSHDAFFSINGGTTRLSSFGTGIYHGNSTFPGHWNDDASGIMSSTLAPFLGQPAPISQTDMTALDVIGWDARTT
;
A
#
# COMPACT_ATOMS: atom_id res chain seq x y z
N MET A 1 -34.55 -13.87 -52.37
CA MET A 1 -33.26 -13.67 -53.06
C MET A 1 -32.33 -12.96 -52.08
N THR A 2 -31.13 -13.48 -51.85
CA THR A 2 -30.07 -12.71 -51.20
C THR A 2 -29.67 -11.59 -52.15
N ILE A 3 -29.55 -10.36 -51.64
CA ILE A 3 -29.07 -9.21 -52.41
C ILE A 3 -27.56 -9.42 -52.61
N ASP A 4 -27.09 -9.42 -53.86
CA ASP A 4 -25.67 -9.39 -54.19
C ASP A 4 -25.07 -8.07 -53.68
N ARG A 5 -24.08 -8.18 -52.78
CA ARG A 5 -23.40 -7.04 -52.18
C ARG A 5 -21.91 -7.01 -52.47
N ALA A 6 -21.35 -8.03 -53.11
CA ALA A 6 -19.91 -8.20 -53.29
C ALA A 6 -19.59 -8.39 -54.77
N GLY A 7 -18.89 -7.43 -55.37
CA GLY A 7 -18.63 -7.45 -56.80
C GLY A 7 -17.64 -8.54 -57.25
N ASN A 8 -17.67 -8.82 -58.56
CA ASN A 8 -16.91 -9.89 -59.22
C ASN A 8 -15.44 -9.54 -59.54
N SER A 9 -14.92 -8.40 -59.06
CA SER A 9 -13.55 -7.95 -59.33
C SER A 9 -12.93 -7.20 -58.15
N PHE A 10 -11.62 -6.92 -58.22
CA PHE A 10 -10.91 -6.12 -57.22
C PHE A 10 -11.51 -4.70 -57.08
N ASP A 11 -11.89 -4.07 -58.19
CA ASP A 11 -12.41 -2.70 -58.20
C ASP A 11 -13.83 -2.59 -57.61
N THR A 12 -14.60 -3.68 -57.72
CA THR A 12 -15.98 -3.79 -57.23
C THR A 12 -16.07 -4.50 -55.88
N ALA A 13 -14.93 -4.79 -55.26
CA ALA A 13 -14.85 -5.53 -54.01
C ALA A 13 -15.57 -4.81 -52.87
N ARG A 14 -16.41 -5.55 -52.14
CA ARG A 14 -17.13 -5.05 -50.97
C ARG A 14 -16.14 -4.68 -49.86
N ARG A 15 -16.14 -3.42 -49.46
CA ARG A 15 -15.30 -2.93 -48.36
C ARG A 15 -15.87 -3.40 -47.03
N VAL A 16 -15.03 -4.01 -46.20
CA VAL A 16 -15.37 -4.46 -44.85
C VAL A 16 -14.32 -4.00 -43.85
N ALA A 17 -14.78 -3.68 -42.64
CA ALA A 17 -13.93 -3.25 -41.54
C ALA A 17 -13.88 -4.37 -40.50
N LEU A 18 -12.76 -5.09 -40.45
CA LEU A 18 -12.55 -6.19 -39.52
C LEU A 18 -12.03 -5.68 -38.18
N ASN A 19 -12.42 -6.37 -37.11
CA ASN A 19 -11.88 -6.18 -35.77
C ASN A 19 -11.81 -7.54 -35.05
N SER A 20 -11.53 -7.52 -33.75
CA SER A 20 -11.38 -8.72 -32.93
C SER A 20 -12.67 -9.51 -32.72
N ARG A 21 -13.84 -8.96 -33.05
CA ARG A 21 -15.14 -9.67 -33.03
C ARG A 21 -15.41 -10.26 -34.41
N SER A 22 -15.84 -11.52 -34.43
CA SER A 22 -16.26 -12.19 -35.66
C SER A 22 -17.50 -11.52 -36.26
N GLN A 23 -17.37 -11.05 -37.49
CA GLN A 23 -18.45 -10.45 -38.27
C GLN A 23 -18.95 -11.44 -39.31
N THR A 24 -20.28 -11.49 -39.53
CA THR A 24 -20.89 -12.36 -40.53
C THR A 24 -21.40 -11.55 -41.72
N PHE A 25 -20.98 -11.93 -42.91
CA PHE A 25 -21.42 -11.41 -44.20
C PHE A 25 -22.19 -12.53 -44.91
N ARG A 26 -23.37 -12.21 -45.45
CA ARG A 26 -24.20 -13.17 -46.20
C ARG A 26 -24.27 -12.72 -47.65
N ASP A 27 -24.08 -13.67 -48.56
CA ASP A 27 -24.16 -13.45 -49.99
C ASP A 27 -24.47 -14.76 -50.74
N SER A 28 -24.48 -14.73 -52.07
CA SER A 28 -24.74 -15.91 -52.90
C SER A 28 -24.08 -15.86 -54.26
N LEU A 29 -23.54 -16.99 -54.70
CA LEU A 29 -22.95 -17.20 -56.02
C LEU A 29 -23.93 -17.92 -56.95
N SER A 30 -23.87 -17.59 -58.24
CA SER A 30 -24.71 -18.14 -59.31
C SER A 30 -23.94 -18.37 -60.61
N HIS A 31 -24.63 -18.71 -61.70
CA HIS A 31 -23.98 -18.92 -63.00
C HIS A 31 -23.46 -17.62 -63.63
N THR A 32 -24.11 -16.49 -63.34
CA THR A 32 -23.75 -15.14 -63.80
C THR A 32 -22.83 -14.43 -62.82
N ASP A 33 -23.02 -14.70 -61.53
CA ASP A 33 -22.23 -14.13 -60.44
C ASP A 33 -21.30 -15.21 -59.85
N ARG A 34 -20.08 -15.28 -60.36
CA ARG A 34 -19.18 -16.42 -60.10
C ARG A 34 -18.18 -16.14 -58.98
N ASN A 35 -17.99 -14.89 -58.61
CA ASN A 35 -17.01 -14.47 -57.63
C ASN A 35 -17.53 -13.31 -56.79
N ASP A 36 -17.29 -13.41 -55.50
CA ASP A 36 -17.52 -12.31 -54.59
C ASP A 36 -16.18 -11.85 -54.02
N PHE A 37 -15.82 -10.60 -54.27
CA PHE A 37 -14.61 -10.00 -53.71
C PHE A 37 -14.96 -9.14 -52.49
N TYR A 38 -14.21 -9.37 -51.41
CA TYR A 38 -14.23 -8.55 -50.21
C TYR A 38 -12.87 -7.89 -50.04
N ARG A 39 -12.85 -6.63 -49.57
CA ARG A 39 -11.61 -5.86 -49.34
C ARG A 39 -11.58 -5.34 -47.91
N PHE A 40 -10.45 -5.54 -47.22
CA PHE A 40 -10.21 -5.00 -45.89
C PHE A 40 -8.79 -4.44 -45.76
N ARG A 41 -8.61 -3.50 -44.82
CA ARG A 41 -7.32 -2.90 -44.48
C ARG A 41 -6.97 -3.20 -43.03
N LEU A 42 -5.74 -3.63 -42.80
CA LEU A 42 -5.14 -3.83 -41.48
C LEU A 42 -4.14 -2.70 -41.22
N ALA A 43 -4.28 -2.02 -40.08
CA ALA A 43 -3.40 -0.91 -39.71
C ALA A 43 -2.05 -1.39 -39.17
N GLN A 44 -2.01 -2.60 -38.62
CA GLN A 44 -0.84 -3.25 -38.04
C GLN A 44 -0.91 -4.76 -38.27
N HIS A 45 0.08 -5.50 -37.77
CA HIS A 45 0.05 -6.96 -37.83
C HIS A 45 -1.21 -7.50 -37.12
N SER A 46 -1.86 -8.53 -37.69
CA SER A 46 -3.12 -9.05 -37.15
C SER A 46 -3.30 -10.54 -37.45
N SER A 47 -3.91 -11.24 -36.50
CA SER A 47 -4.39 -12.61 -36.67
C SER A 47 -5.73 -12.60 -37.40
N PHE A 48 -5.72 -12.95 -38.68
CA PHE A 48 -6.89 -13.05 -39.53
C PHE A 48 -7.49 -14.45 -39.48
N GLN A 49 -8.81 -14.52 -39.32
CA GLN A 49 -9.59 -15.75 -39.38
C GLN A 49 -10.78 -15.57 -40.33
N MET A 50 -11.03 -16.58 -41.13
CA MET A 50 -12.16 -16.66 -42.05
C MET A 50 -12.79 -18.04 -41.98
N ALA A 51 -14.13 -18.09 -41.98
CA ALA A 51 -14.90 -19.32 -42.17
C ALA A 51 -16.06 -19.09 -43.15
N LEU A 52 -16.16 -19.95 -44.16
CA LEU A 52 -17.26 -19.97 -45.12
C LEU A 52 -18.18 -21.15 -44.81
N SER A 53 -19.48 -20.92 -44.65
CA SER A 53 -20.43 -21.94 -44.21
C SER A 53 -21.83 -21.75 -44.80
N GLY A 54 -22.73 -22.71 -44.59
CA GLY A 54 -24.11 -22.64 -45.09
C GLY A 54 -24.24 -22.84 -46.60
N LEU A 55 -23.26 -23.50 -47.21
CA LEU A 55 -23.18 -23.76 -48.65
C LEU A 55 -24.27 -24.74 -49.12
N ARG A 56 -24.89 -24.42 -50.27
CA ARG A 56 -25.85 -25.30 -50.98
C ARG A 56 -25.22 -26.00 -52.18
N ALA A 57 -24.10 -25.48 -52.68
CA ALA A 57 -23.21 -26.08 -53.66
C ALA A 57 -21.77 -25.60 -53.37
N GLY A 58 -20.78 -26.17 -54.03
CA GLY A 58 -19.37 -25.95 -53.73
C GLY A 58 -18.90 -24.54 -54.03
N ALA A 59 -18.13 -23.99 -53.09
CA ALA A 59 -17.46 -22.70 -53.21
C ALA A 59 -16.12 -22.74 -52.48
N ASN A 60 -15.13 -22.10 -53.06
CA ASN A 60 -13.78 -21.99 -52.51
C ASN A 60 -13.54 -20.57 -52.00
N ALA A 61 -12.49 -20.41 -51.18
CA ALA A 61 -12.04 -19.09 -50.75
C ALA A 61 -10.53 -18.91 -51.01
N LEU A 62 -10.16 -17.74 -51.49
CA LEU A 62 -8.79 -17.36 -51.81
C LEU A 62 -8.46 -16.00 -51.19
N LEU A 63 -7.47 -15.97 -50.31
CA LEU A 63 -6.95 -14.75 -49.72
C LEU A 63 -5.79 -14.22 -50.57
N LEU A 64 -5.87 -12.96 -50.95
CA LEU A 64 -4.97 -12.27 -51.87
C LEU A 64 -4.40 -11.00 -51.20
N ASN A 65 -3.17 -10.64 -51.52
CA ASN A 65 -2.60 -9.35 -51.13
C ASN A 65 -3.01 -8.23 -52.11
N GLN A 66 -2.62 -6.99 -51.83
CA GLN A 66 -2.93 -5.84 -52.70
C GLN A 66 -2.40 -5.93 -54.15
N ARG A 67 -1.42 -6.81 -54.41
CA ARG A 67 -0.86 -7.06 -55.75
C ARG A 67 -1.56 -8.23 -56.46
N GLY A 68 -2.62 -8.78 -55.87
CA GLY A 68 -3.32 -9.96 -56.39
C GLY A 68 -2.57 -11.28 -56.20
N GLN A 69 -1.50 -11.30 -55.41
CA GLN A 69 -0.75 -12.52 -55.15
C GLN A 69 -1.44 -13.34 -54.05
N ARG A 70 -1.50 -14.66 -54.24
CA ARG A 70 -2.09 -15.60 -53.28
C ARG A 70 -1.33 -15.63 -51.96
N VAL A 71 -2.06 -15.39 -50.88
CA VAL A 71 -1.60 -15.51 -49.49
C VAL A 71 -2.01 -16.87 -48.91
N ALA A 72 -3.27 -17.25 -49.06
CA ALA A 72 -3.80 -18.53 -48.55
C ALA A 72 -5.02 -18.97 -49.37
N THR A 73 -5.34 -20.27 -49.36
CA THR A 73 -6.47 -20.84 -50.10
C THR A 73 -7.21 -21.87 -49.23
N ALA A 74 -8.51 -22.00 -49.43
CA ALA A 74 -9.36 -23.02 -48.82
C ALA A 74 -10.27 -23.61 -49.90
N GLN A 75 -10.17 -24.93 -50.10
CA GLN A 75 -10.75 -25.66 -51.23
C GLN A 75 -11.22 -27.06 -50.80
N ARG A 76 -11.97 -27.16 -49.71
CA ARG A 76 -12.53 -28.45 -49.29
C ARG A 76 -13.60 -28.90 -50.29
N PRO A 77 -13.72 -30.20 -50.53
CA PRO A 77 -14.64 -30.70 -51.55
C PRO A 77 -16.12 -30.51 -51.16
N GLY A 78 -16.95 -30.25 -52.16
CA GLY A 78 -18.41 -30.20 -52.03
C GLY A 78 -18.90 -29.04 -51.15
N ARG A 79 -19.82 -29.32 -50.22
CA ARG A 79 -20.47 -28.30 -49.37
C ARG A 79 -19.80 -28.11 -48.01
N GLN A 80 -18.56 -28.60 -47.85
CA GLN A 80 -17.85 -28.49 -46.58
C GLN A 80 -17.51 -27.03 -46.28
N ALA A 81 -17.43 -26.70 -44.99
CA ALA A 81 -17.08 -25.34 -44.59
C ALA A 81 -15.60 -25.04 -44.88
N GLU A 82 -15.33 -23.91 -45.53
CA GLU A 82 -13.96 -23.44 -45.77
C GLU A 82 -13.44 -22.68 -44.56
N GLN A 83 -12.13 -22.76 -44.32
CA GLN A 83 -11.47 -22.01 -43.26
C GLN A 83 -10.09 -21.53 -43.69
N ILE A 84 -9.76 -20.27 -43.37
CA ILE A 84 -8.42 -19.71 -43.47
C ILE A 84 -8.07 -19.09 -42.12
N GLN A 85 -6.89 -19.40 -41.60
CA GLN A 85 -6.30 -18.73 -40.45
C GLN A 85 -4.88 -18.30 -40.84
N GLN A 86 -4.60 -17.00 -40.74
CA GLN A 86 -3.33 -16.45 -41.19
C GLN A 86 -2.93 -15.22 -40.38
N GLN A 87 -1.63 -15.07 -40.15
CA GLN A 87 -1.05 -13.85 -39.61
C GLN A 87 -0.70 -12.91 -40.76
N LEU A 88 -1.23 -11.70 -40.73
CA LEU A 88 -1.15 -10.72 -41.81
C LEU A 88 -0.48 -9.45 -41.30
N GLY A 89 0.46 -8.90 -42.07
CA GLY A 89 1.03 -7.58 -41.80
C GLY A 89 0.05 -6.45 -42.06
N ALA A 90 0.47 -5.22 -41.73
CA ALA A 90 -0.26 -4.02 -42.11
C ALA A 90 -0.39 -3.94 -43.64
N GLY A 91 -1.59 -3.66 -44.15
CA GLY A 91 -1.82 -3.63 -45.59
C GLY A 91 -3.27 -3.79 -46.00
N THR A 92 -3.48 -3.82 -47.32
CA THR A 92 -4.77 -4.10 -47.92
C THR A 92 -4.80 -5.53 -48.44
N TYR A 93 -5.88 -6.25 -48.14
CA TYR A 93 -6.09 -7.63 -48.56
C TYR A 93 -7.46 -7.77 -49.23
N TYR A 94 -7.55 -8.80 -50.07
CA TYR A 94 -8.77 -9.20 -50.74
C TYR A 94 -9.09 -10.66 -50.43
N LEU A 95 -10.35 -10.95 -50.13
CA LEU A 95 -10.85 -12.32 -50.08
C LEU A 95 -11.78 -12.54 -51.27
N GLN A 96 -11.44 -13.50 -52.11
CA GLN A 96 -12.29 -13.98 -53.19
C GLN A 96 -13.02 -15.23 -52.73
N VAL A 97 -14.36 -15.23 -52.78
CA VAL A 97 -15.16 -16.44 -52.69
C VAL A 97 -15.57 -16.80 -54.11
N SER A 98 -15.23 -18.00 -54.58
CA SER A 98 -15.46 -18.40 -55.97
C SER A 98 -16.30 -19.67 -56.06
N ARG A 99 -17.23 -19.67 -57.02
CA ARG A 99 -18.13 -20.80 -57.27
C ARG A 99 -17.35 -21.98 -57.87
N VAL A 100 -17.58 -23.18 -57.34
CA VAL A 100 -17.05 -24.43 -57.92
C VAL A 100 -18.13 -25.09 -58.79
N ASP A 101 -19.29 -25.38 -58.21
CA ASP A 101 -20.43 -26.01 -58.88
C ASP A 101 -21.75 -25.46 -58.34
N GLY A 102 -22.83 -25.62 -59.11
CA GLY A 102 -24.19 -25.19 -58.74
C GLY A 102 -24.33 -23.71 -58.36
N SER A 103 -25.53 -23.27 -57.96
CA SER A 103 -25.69 -21.95 -57.31
C SER A 103 -25.72 -22.15 -55.80
N THR A 104 -25.09 -21.25 -55.03
CA THR A 104 -24.91 -21.45 -53.58
C THR A 104 -25.02 -20.15 -52.81
N SER A 105 -25.82 -20.15 -51.74
CA SER A 105 -25.78 -19.11 -50.71
C SER A 105 -24.69 -19.41 -49.70
N TYR A 106 -24.11 -18.41 -49.06
CA TYR A 106 -23.13 -18.64 -47.99
C TYR A 106 -23.23 -17.63 -46.85
N ASN A 107 -22.65 -18.02 -45.72
CA ASN A 107 -22.32 -17.17 -44.58
C ASN A 107 -20.79 -17.12 -44.44
N LEU A 108 -20.21 -15.96 -44.71
CA LEU A 108 -18.80 -15.67 -44.57
C LEU A 108 -18.56 -14.99 -43.22
N ARG A 109 -17.87 -15.65 -42.32
CA ARG A 109 -17.41 -15.08 -41.05
C ARG A 109 -15.97 -14.64 -41.17
N MET A 110 -15.67 -13.41 -40.77
CA MET A 110 -14.30 -12.87 -40.76
C MET A 110 -14.02 -12.10 -39.46
N SER A 111 -12.78 -12.18 -38.99
CA SER A 111 -12.23 -11.35 -37.91
C SER A 111 -10.74 -11.11 -38.13
N ALA A 112 -10.24 -10.01 -37.59
CA ALA A 112 -8.82 -9.72 -37.53
C ALA A 112 -8.50 -9.17 -36.14
N VAL A 113 -7.73 -9.92 -35.35
CA VAL A 113 -7.26 -9.51 -34.02
C VAL A 113 -5.92 -8.81 -34.19
N PRO A 114 -5.80 -7.50 -33.93
CA PRO A 114 -4.52 -6.81 -34.04
C PRO A 114 -3.52 -7.30 -32.99
N ASP A 115 -2.27 -7.51 -33.40
CA ASP A 115 -1.13 -7.69 -32.48
C ASP A 115 -0.77 -6.34 -31.87
N LEU A 116 -0.76 -6.27 -30.54
CA LEU A 116 -0.42 -5.07 -29.79
C LEU A 116 0.87 -5.20 -28.98
N ALA A 117 1.45 -6.40 -28.85
CA ALA A 117 2.59 -6.68 -27.98
C ALA A 117 3.94 -6.41 -28.64
N GLY A 118 4.02 -6.52 -29.97
CA GLY A 118 5.17 -6.10 -30.76
C GLY A 118 6.41 -7.02 -30.59
N ASP A 119 7.17 -7.15 -31.67
CA ASP A 119 8.27 -8.13 -31.80
C ASP A 119 9.59 -7.75 -31.13
N ARG A 120 9.71 -6.56 -30.54
CA ARG A 120 10.96 -6.04 -29.98
C ARG A 120 10.73 -5.35 -28.63
N ARG A 121 11.76 -5.39 -27.76
CA ARG A 121 11.71 -4.75 -26.43
C ARG A 121 11.34 -3.25 -26.49
N ASN A 122 11.83 -2.51 -27.48
CA ASN A 122 11.51 -1.08 -27.64
C ASN A 122 10.10 -0.82 -28.21
N GLN A 123 9.41 -1.86 -28.66
CA GLN A 123 8.03 -1.85 -29.14
C GLN A 123 7.07 -2.49 -28.12
N ALA A 124 7.57 -2.86 -26.93
CA ALA A 124 6.82 -3.59 -25.93
C ALA A 124 5.54 -2.86 -25.51
N ARG A 125 4.43 -3.58 -25.46
CA ARG A 125 3.15 -3.07 -25.00
C ARG A 125 3.22 -2.66 -23.54
N TYR A 126 3.00 -1.38 -23.28
CA TYR A 126 2.94 -0.88 -21.91
C TYR A 126 1.59 -1.22 -21.26
N LEU A 127 1.62 -1.96 -20.15
CA LEU A 127 0.41 -2.38 -19.43
C LEU A 127 0.07 -1.47 -18.23
N GLY A 128 0.79 -0.35 -18.08
CA GLY A 128 0.64 0.58 -16.96
C GLY A 128 1.37 0.13 -15.68
N PRO A 129 1.15 0.86 -14.57
CA PRO A 129 1.44 0.37 -13.22
C PRO A 129 0.71 -0.94 -12.96
N LEU A 130 1.45 -1.92 -12.44
CA LEU A 130 0.95 -3.29 -12.36
C LEU A 130 0.07 -3.48 -11.13
N GLY A 131 -1.23 -3.64 -11.36
CA GLY A 131 -2.16 -4.32 -10.47
C GLY A 131 -2.38 -5.76 -10.96
N ARG A 132 -3.65 -6.14 -11.22
CA ARG A 132 -3.98 -7.32 -12.03
C ARG A 132 -4.19 -6.93 -13.49
N ARG A 133 -3.56 -7.65 -14.41
CA ARG A 133 -3.69 -7.48 -15.87
C ARG A 133 -3.86 -8.85 -16.52
N GLN A 134 -4.66 -8.86 -17.58
CA GLN A 134 -4.86 -10.03 -18.43
C GLN A 134 -4.82 -9.55 -19.87
N VAL A 135 -4.00 -10.20 -20.68
CA VAL A 135 -3.84 -9.90 -22.11
C VAL A 135 -4.00 -11.18 -22.92
N ARG A 136 -4.54 -11.07 -24.13
CA ARG A 136 -4.67 -12.15 -25.11
C ARG A 136 -3.96 -11.72 -26.37
N GLU A 137 -3.05 -12.55 -26.86
CA GLU A 137 -2.27 -12.31 -28.07
C GLU A 137 -1.99 -13.64 -28.78
N SER A 138 -1.31 -13.60 -29.91
CA SER A 138 -0.94 -14.78 -30.68
C SER A 138 0.39 -14.61 -31.37
N ILE A 139 1.28 -15.60 -31.27
CA ILE A 139 2.56 -15.62 -31.98
C ILE A 139 2.44 -16.50 -33.23
N GLY A 140 3.01 -16.06 -34.36
CA GLY A 140 3.19 -16.89 -35.55
C GLY A 140 3.44 -16.13 -36.85
N GLY A 141 4.01 -16.83 -37.84
CA GLY A 141 4.31 -16.24 -39.15
C GLY A 141 5.49 -15.26 -39.07
N SER A 142 5.25 -13.98 -39.36
CA SER A 142 6.24 -12.90 -39.21
C SER A 142 6.38 -12.39 -37.78
N ASP A 143 5.33 -12.52 -36.98
CA ASP A 143 5.34 -12.26 -35.54
C ASP A 143 5.97 -13.46 -34.83
N ARG A 144 7.10 -13.20 -34.18
CA ARG A 144 7.95 -14.23 -33.61
C ARG A 144 8.03 -14.17 -32.10
N GLN A 145 7.54 -13.11 -31.47
CA GLN A 145 7.62 -12.94 -30.03
C GLN A 145 6.84 -11.71 -29.60
N ASP A 146 6.32 -11.75 -28.39
CA ASP A 146 5.59 -10.63 -27.82
C ASP A 146 6.33 -10.03 -26.64
N TRP A 147 6.39 -8.70 -26.60
CA TRP A 147 7.01 -7.97 -25.52
C TRP A 147 6.00 -7.13 -24.74
N TYR A 148 6.07 -7.20 -23.43
CA TYR A 148 5.27 -6.39 -22.52
C TYR A 148 6.18 -5.57 -21.62
N ARG A 149 5.80 -4.32 -21.35
CA ARG A 149 6.46 -3.45 -20.38
C ARG A 149 5.51 -3.17 -19.23
N VAL A 150 6.00 -3.34 -18.01
CA VAL A 150 5.22 -3.14 -16.79
C VAL A 150 5.98 -2.23 -15.82
N GLN A 151 5.25 -1.40 -15.09
CA GLN A 151 5.81 -0.59 -14.00
C GLN A 151 5.38 -1.18 -12.66
N VAL A 152 6.33 -1.44 -11.78
CA VAL A 152 6.10 -1.84 -10.39
C VAL A 152 6.41 -0.63 -9.51
N ASN A 153 5.43 -0.13 -8.77
CA ASN A 153 5.59 1.11 -7.98
C ASN A 153 6.08 0.86 -6.55
N THR A 154 5.79 -0.31 -6.00
CA THR A 154 6.19 -0.72 -4.65
C THR A 154 6.80 -2.11 -4.71
N ARG A 155 7.67 -2.44 -3.75
CA ARG A 155 8.23 -3.80 -3.63
C ARG A 155 7.07 -4.80 -3.67
N SER A 156 7.12 -5.77 -4.56
CA SER A 156 5.96 -6.62 -4.85
C SER A 156 6.35 -8.06 -5.13
N ARG A 157 5.44 -9.01 -4.86
CA ARG A 157 5.46 -10.36 -5.41
C ARG A 157 4.78 -10.34 -6.77
N LEU A 158 5.58 -10.31 -7.83
CA LEU A 158 5.12 -10.38 -9.21
C LEU A 158 4.76 -11.81 -9.57
N SER A 159 3.53 -12.02 -10.00
CA SER A 159 3.02 -13.28 -10.52
C SER A 159 2.73 -13.21 -12.01
N LEU A 160 3.22 -14.18 -12.76
CA LEU A 160 2.99 -14.30 -14.21
C LEU A 160 2.42 -15.67 -14.50
N MET A 161 1.38 -15.76 -15.32
CA MET A 161 0.77 -17.02 -15.71
C MET A 161 0.37 -17.00 -17.17
N LEU A 162 0.90 -17.98 -17.92
CA LEU A 162 0.60 -18.16 -19.34
C LEU A 162 -0.43 -19.28 -19.50
N HIS A 163 -1.67 -18.91 -19.81
CA HIS A 163 -2.80 -19.82 -19.99
C HIS A 163 -2.95 -20.29 -21.43
N ARG A 164 -3.27 -21.59 -21.55
CA ARG A 164 -3.72 -22.25 -22.79
C ARG A 164 -2.91 -21.92 -24.05
N PRO A 165 -1.57 -22.02 -24.06
CA PRO A 165 -0.85 -21.85 -25.31
C PRO A 165 -1.19 -23.01 -26.23
N THR A 166 -1.68 -22.74 -27.44
CA THR A 166 -1.88 -23.79 -28.45
C THR A 166 -0.56 -24.25 -29.09
N ALA A 167 0.58 -23.78 -28.57
CA ALA A 167 1.93 -24.06 -29.06
C ALA A 167 2.96 -24.06 -27.91
N ASP A 168 4.16 -24.58 -28.18
CA ASP A 168 5.29 -24.61 -27.23
C ASP A 168 5.93 -23.20 -27.09
N LEU A 169 5.35 -22.39 -26.20
CA LEU A 169 5.79 -21.04 -25.88
C LEU A 169 6.53 -21.01 -24.54
N GLY A 170 7.59 -20.21 -24.47
CA GLY A 170 8.34 -19.89 -23.26
C GLY A 170 8.02 -18.48 -22.76
N LEU A 171 8.29 -18.26 -21.48
CA LEU A 171 8.11 -16.98 -20.78
C LEU A 171 9.44 -16.53 -20.20
N GLN A 172 9.77 -15.24 -20.35
CA GLN A 172 10.90 -14.60 -19.69
C GLN A 172 10.44 -13.34 -18.96
N LEU A 173 11.00 -13.13 -17.77
CA LEU A 173 10.95 -11.86 -17.04
C LEU A 173 12.34 -11.23 -17.12
N LEU A 174 12.40 -9.95 -17.46
CA LEU A 174 13.63 -9.23 -17.71
C LEU A 174 13.65 -7.89 -16.98
N TRP A 175 14.85 -7.47 -16.61
CA TRP A 175 15.15 -6.13 -16.10
C TRP A 175 14.99 -5.08 -17.21
N SER A 176 14.94 -3.80 -16.82
CA SER A 176 14.89 -2.67 -17.75
C SER A 176 16.08 -2.62 -18.73
N ASN A 177 17.26 -3.07 -18.28
CA ASN A 177 18.47 -3.18 -19.10
C ASN A 177 18.41 -4.35 -20.11
N GLY A 178 17.45 -5.27 -19.98
CA GLY A 178 17.27 -6.44 -20.84
C GLY A 178 17.94 -7.72 -20.34
N ALA A 179 18.61 -7.70 -19.20
CA ALA A 179 19.09 -8.92 -18.58
C ALA A 179 17.90 -9.78 -18.15
N VAL A 180 17.99 -11.09 -18.43
CA VAL A 180 16.96 -12.05 -18.01
C VAL A 180 17.03 -12.19 -16.49
N LEU A 181 15.94 -11.84 -15.81
CA LEU A 181 15.77 -12.08 -14.38
C LEU A 181 15.41 -13.55 -14.16
N HIS A 182 14.46 -14.06 -14.94
CA HIS A 182 14.09 -15.47 -14.94
C HIS A 182 13.53 -15.91 -16.29
N GLN A 183 13.66 -17.20 -16.57
CA GLN A 183 13.14 -17.85 -17.77
C GLN A 183 12.47 -19.16 -17.38
N TRP A 184 11.29 -19.42 -17.96
CA TRP A 184 10.51 -20.63 -17.67
C TRP A 184 10.28 -21.45 -18.94
N PRO A 185 10.52 -22.78 -18.89
CA PRO A 185 10.58 -23.62 -20.08
C PRO A 185 9.23 -24.22 -20.52
N THR A 186 8.13 -24.14 -19.75
CA THR A 186 6.85 -24.79 -20.12
C THR A 186 5.61 -23.91 -19.86
N THR A 187 4.46 -24.37 -20.36
CA THR A 187 3.15 -23.72 -20.25
C THR A 187 2.45 -24.07 -18.92
N ASN A 188 1.56 -23.20 -18.40
CA ASN A 188 0.87 -23.34 -17.09
C ASN A 188 1.71 -23.15 -15.79
N HIS A 189 2.64 -22.19 -15.73
CA HIS A 189 3.30 -21.84 -14.46
C HIS A 189 2.73 -20.56 -13.85
N LEU A 190 2.36 -20.63 -12.57
CA LEU A 190 2.29 -19.46 -11.72
C LEU A 190 3.72 -19.15 -11.27
N VAL A 191 4.35 -18.20 -11.94
CA VAL A 191 5.60 -17.63 -11.46
C VAL A 191 5.30 -16.75 -10.27
N GLN A 192 6.17 -16.73 -9.26
CA GLN A 192 6.14 -15.71 -8.23
C GLN A 192 7.56 -15.22 -7.94
N GLN A 193 7.83 -13.95 -8.23
CA GLN A 193 9.13 -13.33 -8.01
C GLN A 193 8.98 -12.05 -7.19
N THR A 194 9.77 -11.94 -6.12
CA THR A 194 9.87 -10.67 -5.39
C THR A 194 10.72 -9.70 -6.20
N VAL A 195 10.15 -8.53 -6.47
CA VAL A 195 10.75 -7.46 -7.28
C VAL A 195 10.71 -6.14 -6.52
N ALA A 196 11.73 -5.32 -6.72
CA ALA A 196 11.77 -3.94 -6.23
C ALA A 196 10.87 -3.03 -7.11
N PRO A 197 10.59 -1.78 -6.69
CA PRO A 197 10.03 -0.78 -7.59
C PRO A 197 10.91 -0.61 -8.83
N GLY A 198 10.29 -0.53 -10.01
CA GLY A 198 11.01 -0.38 -11.26
C GLY A 198 10.23 -0.82 -12.48
N THR A 199 10.86 -0.65 -13.64
CA THR A 199 10.33 -1.10 -14.93
C THR A 199 10.84 -2.51 -15.24
N TYR A 200 9.92 -3.40 -15.58
CA TYR A 200 10.22 -4.78 -15.99
C TYR A 200 9.66 -5.06 -17.37
N PHE A 201 10.27 -6.03 -18.05
CA PHE A 201 9.79 -6.54 -19.33
C PHE A 201 9.40 -8.01 -19.21
N VAL A 202 8.32 -8.39 -19.87
CA VAL A 202 7.92 -9.79 -20.02
C VAL A 202 7.97 -10.12 -21.50
N ARG A 203 8.60 -11.24 -21.83
CA ARG A 203 8.70 -11.73 -23.21
C ARG A 203 8.03 -13.10 -23.30
N VAL A 204 7.13 -13.24 -24.27
CA VAL A 204 6.56 -14.52 -24.67
C VAL A 204 7.17 -14.88 -26.02
N ALA A 205 7.79 -16.05 -26.14
CA ALA A 205 8.50 -16.44 -27.35
C ALA A 205 8.33 -17.93 -27.65
N PRO A 206 8.29 -18.33 -28.92
CA PRO A 206 8.21 -19.72 -29.31
C PRO A 206 9.52 -20.43 -28.95
N ARG A 207 9.42 -21.66 -28.43
CA ARG A 207 10.60 -22.50 -28.15
C ARG A 207 10.98 -23.39 -29.32
N SER A 208 10.07 -23.61 -30.27
CA SER A 208 10.37 -24.24 -31.54
C SER A 208 10.15 -23.25 -32.70
N PRO A 209 10.93 -23.32 -33.79
CA PRO A 209 10.84 -22.36 -34.91
C PRO A 209 9.46 -22.33 -35.61
N HIS A 210 8.60 -23.31 -35.32
CA HIS A 210 7.30 -23.50 -35.93
C HIS A 210 6.13 -23.36 -34.94
N ALA A 211 6.40 -23.06 -33.67
CA ALA A 211 5.34 -22.85 -32.67
C ALA A 211 4.49 -21.63 -33.06
N ARG A 212 3.21 -21.86 -33.30
CA ARG A 212 2.21 -20.83 -33.64
C ARG A 212 1.01 -21.01 -32.76
N GLY A 213 0.62 -19.99 -32.03
CA GLY A 213 -0.51 -20.15 -31.12
C GLY A 213 -0.95 -18.89 -30.43
N ALA A 214 -2.25 -18.86 -30.14
CA ALA A 214 -2.82 -17.88 -29.23
C ALA A 214 -2.46 -18.24 -27.79
N TYR A 215 -2.33 -17.23 -26.94
CA TYR A 215 -2.15 -17.41 -25.51
C TYR A 215 -2.90 -16.31 -24.76
N GLN A 216 -3.05 -16.53 -23.46
CA GLN A 216 -3.49 -15.51 -22.53
C GLN A 216 -2.44 -15.38 -21.43
N LEU A 217 -1.97 -14.16 -21.18
CA LEU A 217 -0.99 -13.86 -20.14
C LEU A 217 -1.70 -13.09 -19.02
N ASP A 218 -1.69 -13.66 -17.83
CA ASP A 218 -2.13 -13.03 -16.59
C ASP A 218 -0.90 -12.53 -15.84
N LEU A 219 -0.90 -11.24 -15.46
CA LEU A 219 0.13 -10.61 -14.64
C LEU A 219 -0.51 -10.03 -13.39
N ARG A 220 0.12 -10.23 -12.23
CA ARG A 220 -0.32 -9.66 -10.95
C ARG A 220 0.88 -9.19 -10.15
N ALA A 221 0.88 -7.97 -9.64
CA ALA A 221 1.75 -7.60 -8.53
C ALA A 221 0.93 -7.60 -7.23
N ALA A 222 1.41 -8.31 -6.21
CA ALA A 222 0.93 -8.13 -4.85
C ALA A 222 1.98 -7.33 -4.08
N ALA A 223 1.63 -6.14 -3.60
CA ALA A 223 2.55 -5.33 -2.79
C ALA A 223 3.04 -6.14 -1.59
N LEU A 224 4.33 -6.06 -1.32
CA LEU A 224 4.97 -6.61 -0.14
C LEU A 224 5.41 -5.44 0.73
N PRO A 225 5.26 -5.53 2.06
CA PRO A 225 5.82 -4.53 2.94
C PRO A 225 7.34 -4.43 2.76
N THR A 226 7.86 -3.23 2.84
CA THR A 226 9.30 -3.00 3.01
C THR A 226 9.70 -3.64 4.34
N PRO A 227 10.79 -4.43 4.42
CA PRO A 227 11.28 -4.92 5.71
C PRO A 227 11.52 -3.70 6.60
N SER A 228 10.99 -3.72 7.82
CA SER A 228 11.25 -2.63 8.76
C SER A 228 12.71 -2.69 9.15
N LYS A 229 13.28 -1.50 9.29
CA LYS A 229 14.60 -1.34 9.83
C LYS A 229 14.57 -1.02 11.32
N LEU A 230 13.40 -0.78 11.92
CA LEU A 230 13.24 -0.59 13.35
C LEU A 230 13.65 -1.87 14.07
N ARG A 231 14.74 -1.77 14.83
CA ARG A 231 15.29 -2.84 15.67
C ARG A 231 15.04 -2.50 17.13
N PHE A 232 14.66 -3.51 17.89
CA PHE A 232 14.74 -3.45 19.34
C PHE A 232 15.96 -4.26 19.80
N ASN A 233 16.74 -3.68 20.70
CA ASN A 233 17.82 -4.36 21.40
C ASN A 233 17.40 -4.53 22.85
N PHE A 234 16.93 -5.73 23.19
CA PHE A 234 16.45 -6.05 24.53
C PHE A 234 17.57 -6.61 25.40
N THR A 235 17.67 -6.08 26.61
CA THR A 235 18.49 -6.65 27.69
C THR A 235 17.60 -6.94 28.88
N TYR A 236 18.04 -7.83 29.77
CA TYR A 236 17.18 -8.38 30.82
C TYR A 236 17.91 -8.38 32.16
N GLY A 237 17.21 -7.96 33.20
CA GLY A 237 17.63 -8.09 34.59
C GLY A 237 17.69 -9.56 35.04
N GLU A 238 18.21 -9.77 36.23
CA GLU A 238 18.34 -11.11 36.82
C GLU A 238 16.95 -11.74 37.07
N GLY A 239 16.83 -13.06 36.88
CA GLY A 239 15.60 -13.79 37.18
C GLY A 239 14.47 -13.68 36.14
N VAL A 240 14.61 -12.89 35.07
CA VAL A 240 13.58 -12.76 34.03
C VAL A 240 13.42 -14.07 33.25
N PRO A 241 12.25 -14.74 33.30
CA PRO A 241 12.04 -16.05 32.69
C PRO A 241 11.88 -15.96 31.17
N PRO A 242 12.15 -17.05 30.41
CA PRO A 242 12.04 -17.05 28.95
C PRO A 242 10.68 -16.64 28.40
N SER A 243 9.59 -16.91 29.12
CA SER A 243 8.23 -16.52 28.71
C SER A 243 8.09 -15.00 28.57
N PHE A 244 8.59 -14.22 29.53
CA PHE A 244 8.57 -12.76 29.46
C PHE A 244 9.50 -12.21 28.38
N ARG A 245 10.68 -12.83 28.19
CA ARG A 245 11.60 -12.43 27.11
C ARG A 245 10.94 -12.61 25.75
N ASN A 246 10.35 -13.79 25.52
CA ASN A 246 9.64 -14.08 24.27
C ASN A 246 8.46 -13.13 24.05
N ALA A 247 7.72 -12.80 25.11
CA ALA A 247 6.60 -11.86 25.04
C ALA A 247 7.08 -10.45 24.64
N LEU A 248 8.20 -9.98 25.21
CA LEU A 248 8.80 -8.68 24.87
C LEU A 248 9.32 -8.63 23.43
N GLU A 249 10.02 -9.68 23.00
CA GLU A 249 10.48 -9.82 21.62
C GLU A 249 9.30 -9.78 20.63
N GLU A 250 8.19 -10.46 20.97
CA GLU A 250 6.97 -10.44 20.16
C GLU A 250 6.30 -9.06 20.15
N ALA A 251 6.26 -8.36 21.28
CA ALA A 251 5.76 -6.99 21.38
C ALA A 251 6.57 -6.03 20.50
N GLY A 252 7.91 -6.11 20.54
CA GLY A 252 8.78 -5.35 19.64
C GLY A 252 8.52 -5.68 18.17
N GLN A 253 8.30 -6.95 17.83
CA GLN A 253 7.96 -7.35 16.46
C GLN A 253 6.64 -6.76 15.97
N LEU A 254 5.64 -6.53 16.84
CA LEU A 254 4.39 -5.87 16.42
C LEU A 254 4.67 -4.46 15.87
N TRP A 255 5.53 -3.70 16.55
CA TRP A 255 5.92 -2.36 16.13
C TRP A 255 6.85 -2.39 14.90
N SER A 256 7.88 -3.26 14.88
CA SER A 256 8.72 -3.46 13.69
C SER A 256 7.95 -4.01 12.48
N GLN A 257 6.75 -4.56 12.65
CA GLN A 257 5.91 -4.93 11.51
C GLN A 257 5.08 -3.77 10.97
N ARG A 258 5.03 -2.64 11.67
CA ARG A 258 4.15 -1.50 11.37
C ARG A 258 4.90 -0.19 11.13
N LEU A 259 6.11 -0.03 11.66
CA LEU A 259 6.96 1.15 11.47
C LEU A 259 8.15 0.83 10.56
N THR A 260 8.71 1.81 9.84
CA THR A 260 9.78 1.58 8.85
C THR A 260 11.11 2.26 9.12
N ASP A 261 11.17 3.13 10.12
CA ASP A 261 12.33 3.92 10.52
C ASP A 261 13.59 3.06 10.72
N ASP A 262 14.75 3.58 10.33
CA ASP A 262 16.05 2.90 10.48
C ASP A 262 16.68 3.21 11.84
N VAL A 263 16.00 2.76 12.91
CA VAL A 263 16.36 3.09 14.28
C VAL A 263 16.57 1.83 15.12
N GLN A 264 17.56 1.89 16.03
CA GLN A 264 17.68 0.93 17.12
C GLN A 264 17.22 1.56 18.44
N VAL A 265 16.23 0.92 19.07
CA VAL A 265 15.72 1.27 20.41
C VAL A 265 16.24 0.24 21.42
N ASN A 266 16.92 0.70 22.46
CA ASN A 266 17.53 -0.14 23.48
C ASN A 266 16.64 -0.13 24.72
N ILE A 267 16.12 -1.30 25.11
CA ILE A 267 15.19 -1.43 26.23
C ILE A 267 15.76 -2.46 27.23
N HIS A 268 15.88 -2.08 28.48
CA HIS A 268 16.24 -2.99 29.57
C HIS A 268 14.99 -3.43 30.32
N PHE A 269 14.74 -4.74 30.41
CA PHE A 269 13.60 -5.28 31.15
C PHE A 269 13.99 -5.66 32.57
N GLN A 270 13.21 -5.26 33.55
CA GLN A 270 13.31 -5.78 34.92
C GLN A 270 11.94 -5.87 35.60
N PHE A 271 11.85 -6.69 36.65
CA PHE A 271 10.65 -6.73 37.47
C PHE A 271 10.62 -5.56 38.46
N ASP A 272 9.42 -5.04 38.69
CA ASP A 272 9.11 -4.04 39.71
C ASP A 272 7.78 -4.41 40.37
N ASN A 273 7.61 -4.23 41.68
CA ASN A 273 6.45 -4.77 42.38
C ASN A 273 5.17 -3.96 42.20
N ASP A 274 5.25 -2.70 41.73
CA ASP A 274 4.14 -1.76 41.83
C ASP A 274 3.69 -1.17 40.49
N VAL A 275 4.51 -1.26 39.42
CA VAL A 275 4.25 -0.55 38.15
C VAL A 275 4.49 -1.43 36.92
N ALA A 276 3.54 -1.42 35.98
CA ALA A 276 3.78 -1.71 34.57
C ALA A 276 4.07 -0.38 33.87
N GLY A 277 5.25 -0.22 33.27
CA GLY A 277 5.68 1.08 32.78
C GLY A 277 6.95 1.08 31.93
N GLY A 278 6.93 1.82 30.82
CA GLY A 278 8.10 2.16 30.02
C GLY A 278 8.85 3.40 30.55
N ALA A 279 9.75 3.22 31.52
CA ALA A 279 10.55 4.29 32.12
C ALA A 279 11.62 4.83 31.15
N SER A 280 11.20 5.75 30.29
CA SER A 280 11.98 6.30 29.18
C SER A 280 13.04 7.30 29.60
N THR A 281 14.15 7.31 28.86
CA THR A 281 15.16 8.37 28.87
C THR A 281 14.67 9.54 28.02
N LEU A 282 14.79 10.76 28.56
CA LEU A 282 14.20 11.96 27.99
C LEU A 282 15.26 12.95 27.53
N VAL A 283 14.96 13.64 26.45
CA VAL A 283 15.78 14.70 25.86
C VAL A 283 14.89 15.86 25.45
N GLN A 284 15.44 17.07 25.46
CA GLN A 284 14.72 18.30 25.13
C GLN A 284 15.37 19.03 23.97
N TYR A 285 14.55 19.58 23.09
CA TYR A 285 14.94 20.40 21.94
C TYR A 285 14.07 21.65 21.87
N THR A 286 14.49 22.65 21.10
CA THR A 286 13.61 23.77 20.77
C THR A 286 12.50 23.31 19.82
N TYR A 287 11.33 23.94 19.89
CA TYR A 287 10.22 23.70 18.98
C TYR A 287 10.64 23.87 17.51
N SER A 288 11.49 24.88 17.23
CA SER A 288 12.05 25.10 15.89
C SER A 288 12.81 23.87 15.35
N GLN A 289 13.64 23.23 16.19
CA GLN A 289 14.38 22.03 15.82
C GLN A 289 13.44 20.85 15.57
N VAL A 290 12.48 20.62 16.47
CA VAL A 290 11.51 19.52 16.33
C VAL A 290 10.64 19.70 15.09
N ARG A 291 10.14 20.92 14.85
CA ARG A 291 9.36 21.23 13.65
C ARG A 291 10.18 21.01 12.37
N GLN A 292 11.45 21.42 12.35
CA GLN A 292 12.33 21.18 11.21
C GLN A 292 12.59 19.68 10.98
N ALA A 293 12.71 18.90 12.07
CA ALA A 293 12.83 17.46 12.00
C ALA A 293 11.56 16.84 11.37
N LEU A 294 10.37 17.19 11.87
CA LEU A 294 9.08 16.76 11.30
C LEU A 294 8.93 17.13 9.81
N VAL A 295 9.41 18.31 9.39
CA VAL A 295 9.41 18.70 7.97
C VAL A 295 10.32 17.80 7.13
N SER A 296 11.48 17.42 7.68
CA SER A 296 12.46 16.56 7.01
C SER A 296 12.00 15.11 6.95
N ASP A 297 11.24 14.70 7.96
CA ASP A 297 10.70 13.35 8.18
C ASP A 297 9.33 13.13 7.52
N ARG A 298 8.83 14.09 6.73
CA ARG A 298 7.52 13.99 6.10
C ARG A 298 7.48 12.90 5.01
N THR A 299 7.00 11.71 5.32
CA THR A 299 6.91 10.56 4.39
C THR A 299 5.48 10.19 3.99
N SER A 300 4.48 10.67 4.74
CA SER A 300 3.07 10.30 4.62
C SER A 300 2.16 11.51 4.30
N GLY A 301 0.96 11.21 3.79
CA GLY A 301 -0.07 12.23 3.60
C GLY A 301 -0.60 12.82 4.92
N ARG A 302 -0.51 12.05 6.02
CA ARG A 302 -0.91 12.51 7.35
C ARG A 302 0.10 13.50 7.90
N ASP A 303 1.39 13.27 7.69
CA ASP A 303 2.46 14.21 8.06
C ASP A 303 2.27 15.56 7.37
N ALA A 304 1.89 15.53 6.09
CA ALA A 304 1.60 16.75 5.34
C ALA A 304 0.43 17.55 5.93
N ILE A 305 -0.59 16.88 6.47
CA ILE A 305 -1.74 17.50 7.14
C ILE A 305 -1.34 18.01 8.53
N ALA A 306 -0.65 17.17 9.31
CA ALA A 306 -0.11 17.48 10.63
C ALA A 306 0.76 18.74 10.61
N LEU A 307 1.74 18.80 9.71
CA LEU A 307 2.64 19.93 9.54
C LEU A 307 1.95 21.24 9.14
N GLN A 308 0.83 21.17 8.42
CA GLN A 308 0.05 22.36 8.09
C GLN A 308 -0.64 22.97 9.31
N SER A 309 -0.96 22.14 10.31
CA SER A 309 -1.53 22.63 11.58
C SER A 309 -0.49 23.29 12.49
N LEU A 310 0.80 22.97 12.32
CA LEU A 310 1.89 23.43 13.19
C LEU A 310 2.41 24.84 12.80
N PRO A 311 2.47 25.79 13.74
CA PRO A 311 2.88 27.16 13.46
C PRO A 311 4.32 27.21 12.97
N ASN A 312 4.58 28.04 11.96
CA ASN A 312 5.94 28.31 11.50
C ASN A 312 6.56 29.48 12.30
N SER A 313 6.63 29.30 13.62
CA SER A 313 7.10 30.26 14.62
C SER A 313 8.09 29.55 15.55
N PRO A 314 9.01 30.26 16.22
CA PRO A 314 9.87 29.62 17.22
C PRO A 314 9.14 29.15 18.49
N ALA A 315 7.87 29.53 18.67
CA ALA A 315 7.06 29.22 19.85
C ALA A 315 5.67 28.69 19.47
N LEU A 316 5.11 27.89 20.37
CA LEU A 316 3.71 27.44 20.40
C LEU A 316 2.86 28.36 21.26
N ASN A 317 1.56 28.37 20.99
CA ASN A 317 0.57 28.90 21.92
C ASN A 317 -0.13 27.71 22.60
N LEU A 318 -0.24 27.77 23.91
CA LEU A 318 -0.79 26.72 24.76
C LEU A 318 -2.01 27.26 25.50
N LEU A 319 -3.05 26.45 25.61
CA LEU A 319 -4.07 26.67 26.63
C LEU A 319 -3.61 25.92 27.88
N MET A 320 -3.51 26.61 29.01
CA MET A 320 -2.99 26.06 30.28
C MET A 320 -3.90 26.37 31.45
N ASN A 321 -3.78 25.58 32.51
CA ASN A 321 -4.39 25.82 33.81
C ASN A 321 -3.53 25.19 34.92
N TYR A 322 -3.95 25.33 36.17
CA TYR A 322 -3.24 24.79 37.34
C TYR A 322 -1.77 25.22 37.49
N THR A 323 -1.39 26.35 36.93
CA THR A 323 -0.07 26.97 37.18
C THR A 323 -0.11 27.87 38.41
N SER A 324 1.04 28.06 39.05
CA SER A 324 1.16 28.86 40.27
C SER A 324 0.89 30.35 40.04
N ASP A 325 1.00 30.81 38.81
CA ASP A 325 0.84 32.18 38.33
C ASP A 325 -0.36 32.35 37.39
N ASN A 326 -1.27 31.37 37.35
CA ASN A 326 -2.51 31.47 36.59
C ASN A 326 -3.22 32.82 36.89
N PRO A 327 -3.59 33.61 35.87
CA PRO A 327 -4.16 34.95 36.04
C PRO A 327 -5.51 34.96 36.78
N ASN A 328 -6.20 33.81 36.84
CA ASN A 328 -7.44 33.63 37.59
C ASN A 328 -7.19 33.21 39.06
N GLY A 329 -5.94 33.22 39.51
CA GLY A 329 -5.50 32.82 40.84
C GLY A 329 -4.59 31.58 40.80
N SER A 330 -3.61 31.54 41.71
CA SER A 330 -2.64 30.44 41.82
C SER A 330 -3.32 29.07 41.89
N GLY A 331 -2.95 28.16 40.98
CA GLY A 331 -3.51 26.82 40.90
C GLY A 331 -4.97 26.76 40.42
N SER A 332 -5.49 27.82 39.81
CA SER A 332 -6.87 27.85 39.30
C SER A 332 -7.08 26.85 38.17
N ALA A 333 -8.27 26.22 38.18
CA ALA A 333 -8.75 25.33 37.13
C ALA A 333 -9.14 26.08 35.84
N GLU A 334 -9.39 27.39 35.94
CA GLU A 334 -9.81 28.22 34.81
C GLU A 334 -8.69 28.30 33.77
N PRO A 335 -8.92 27.84 32.53
CA PRO A 335 -7.92 27.90 31.47
C PRO A 335 -7.55 29.34 31.08
N TYR A 336 -6.29 29.54 30.74
CA TYR A 336 -5.79 30.77 30.16
C TYR A 336 -4.89 30.49 28.97
N LEU A 337 -4.79 31.48 28.07
CA LEU A 337 -3.90 31.41 26.92
C LEU A 337 -2.50 31.81 27.35
N ASP A 338 -1.59 30.85 27.29
CA ASP A 338 -0.16 31.04 27.39
C ASP A 338 0.43 31.20 25.97
N ASN A 339 0.95 32.39 25.70
CA ASN A 339 1.45 32.81 24.39
C ASN A 339 2.55 33.87 24.48
N ASP A 340 3.22 33.98 25.62
CA ASP A 340 4.25 35.00 25.85
C ASP A 340 5.62 34.61 25.26
N GLY A 341 5.71 33.37 24.77
CA GLY A 341 6.85 32.81 24.10
C GLY A 341 7.97 32.42 25.05
N ASP A 342 7.77 32.27 26.34
CA ASP A 342 8.76 31.80 27.30
C ASP A 342 9.23 30.32 27.07
N ALA A 343 9.63 29.62 28.14
CA ALA A 343 10.34 28.35 28.03
C ALA A 343 9.44 27.17 27.61
N ASN A 344 8.25 26.98 28.20
CA ASN A 344 7.33 25.89 27.84
C ASN A 344 6.72 26.09 26.43
N ASN A 345 6.61 27.34 25.99
CA ASN A 345 6.21 27.73 24.63
C ASN A 345 7.24 27.32 23.57
N ARG A 346 8.52 27.25 23.95
CA ARG A 346 9.67 27.07 23.01
C ARG A 346 10.35 25.71 23.10
N LEU A 347 10.07 24.90 24.10
CA LEU A 347 10.79 23.66 24.37
C LEU A 347 9.88 22.45 24.26
N ILE A 348 10.37 21.42 23.58
CA ILE A 348 9.70 20.12 23.43
C ILE A 348 10.56 19.06 24.11
N ARG A 349 9.95 18.36 25.04
CA ARG A 349 10.52 17.19 25.71
C ARG A 349 10.05 15.92 25.00
N MET A 350 10.91 14.92 24.88
CA MET A 350 10.57 13.69 24.16
C MET A 350 11.44 12.52 24.64
N THR A 351 10.99 11.30 24.36
CA THR A 351 11.82 10.11 24.56
C THR A 351 12.99 10.11 23.58
N THR A 352 14.13 9.52 23.97
CA THR A 352 15.26 9.39 23.05
C THR A 352 14.93 8.51 21.84
N ALA A 353 13.99 7.57 21.97
CA ALA A 353 13.50 6.78 20.84
C ALA A 353 12.74 7.67 19.82
N ASN A 354 11.85 8.55 20.27
CA ASN A 354 11.14 9.47 19.38
C ASN A 354 12.11 10.48 18.72
N ALA A 355 13.10 10.99 19.48
CA ALA A 355 14.15 11.84 18.92
C ALA A 355 14.95 11.13 17.81
N LYS A 356 15.28 9.85 17.99
CA LYS A 356 15.97 9.04 16.97
C LYS A 356 15.14 8.85 15.70
N ALA A 357 13.84 8.62 15.84
CA ALA A 357 12.92 8.47 14.71
C ALA A 357 12.89 9.73 13.84
N LEU A 358 12.77 10.90 14.49
CA LEU A 358 12.88 12.22 13.85
C LEU A 358 14.27 12.56 13.27
N GLY A 359 15.28 11.70 13.43
CA GLY A 359 16.65 11.96 13.01
C GLY A 359 17.35 13.07 13.82
N LEU A 360 16.85 13.42 15.00
CA LEU A 360 17.46 14.41 15.89
C LEU A 360 18.75 13.87 16.50
N ASN A 361 19.80 14.69 16.49
CA ASN A 361 21.07 14.32 17.09
C ASN A 361 20.98 14.43 18.62
N LEU A 362 21.04 13.30 19.32
CA LEU A 362 21.00 13.23 20.79
C LEU A 362 22.12 14.04 21.46
N ALA A 363 23.27 14.20 20.81
CA ALA A 363 24.37 15.01 21.36
C ALA A 363 24.10 16.53 21.28
N GLN A 364 23.11 16.96 20.50
CA GLN A 364 22.66 18.36 20.39
C GLN A 364 21.43 18.65 21.25
N GLY A 365 20.79 17.61 21.80
CA GLY A 365 19.65 17.76 22.71
C GLY A 365 20.12 18.02 24.14
N VAL A 366 19.26 18.67 24.92
CA VAL A 366 19.50 18.87 26.36
C VAL A 366 18.99 17.63 27.11
N PRO A 367 19.83 16.91 27.88
CA PRO A 367 19.36 15.77 28.67
C PRO A 367 18.27 16.19 29.66
N ALA A 368 17.16 15.45 29.69
CA ALA A 368 16.00 15.75 30.52
C ALA A 368 15.69 14.63 31.53
N GLY A 369 16.70 13.88 31.96
CA GLY A 369 16.57 12.79 32.93
C GLY A 369 15.81 11.57 32.39
N THR A 370 15.19 10.82 33.30
CA THR A 370 14.37 9.65 32.98
C THR A 370 13.03 9.75 33.73
N PHE A 371 12.03 9.00 33.30
CA PHE A 371 10.91 8.67 34.18
C PHE A 371 11.38 7.82 35.38
N ALA A 372 10.54 7.73 36.41
CA ALA A 372 10.85 6.99 37.63
C ALA A 372 11.20 5.52 37.31
N GLY A 373 12.30 5.03 37.91
CA GLY A 373 12.83 3.68 37.66
C GLY A 373 13.62 3.50 36.36
N GLY A 374 13.86 4.58 35.60
CA GLY A 374 14.67 4.56 34.38
C GLY A 374 16.18 4.59 34.59
N ASP A 375 16.93 4.36 33.50
CA ASP A 375 18.40 4.41 33.45
C ASP A 375 18.85 4.96 32.07
N SER A 376 19.59 6.06 32.08
CA SER A 376 20.02 6.79 30.88
C SER A 376 21.02 6.03 29.99
N ARG A 377 21.47 4.84 30.40
CA ARG A 377 22.24 3.92 29.53
C ARG A 377 21.38 3.29 28.43
N TYR A 378 20.07 3.27 28.61
CA TYR A 378 19.10 2.72 27.67
C TYR A 378 18.18 3.82 27.14
N ASP A 379 17.42 3.53 26.08
CA ASP A 379 16.34 4.42 25.65
C ASP A 379 15.16 4.34 26.62
N ALA A 380 14.97 3.18 27.26
CA ALA A 380 14.04 3.00 28.36
C ALA A 380 14.38 1.77 29.23
N VAL A 381 13.87 1.78 30.45
CA VAL A 381 13.73 0.58 31.29
C VAL A 381 12.27 0.16 31.29
N MET A 382 12.00 -1.08 30.91
CA MET A 382 10.69 -1.72 30.98
C MET A 382 10.50 -2.33 32.37
N LEU A 383 9.60 -1.75 33.16
CA LEU A 383 9.24 -2.18 34.51
C LEU A 383 7.93 -2.95 34.43
N MET A 384 7.89 -4.17 34.99
CA MET A 384 6.69 -4.99 34.99
C MET A 384 6.49 -5.70 36.33
N PRO A 385 5.24 -5.83 36.81
CA PRO A 385 4.95 -6.68 37.96
C PRO A 385 5.13 -8.16 37.62
N GLN A 386 5.78 -8.88 38.53
CA GLN A 386 6.15 -10.27 38.30
C GLN A 386 4.92 -11.21 38.24
N SER A 387 3.92 -10.96 39.08
CA SER A 387 2.82 -11.91 39.33
C SER A 387 1.57 -11.66 38.48
N GLY A 388 1.41 -10.46 37.93
CA GLY A 388 0.19 -10.04 37.25
C GLY A 388 -0.05 -8.54 37.36
N LEU A 389 -1.12 -8.05 36.75
CA LEU A 389 -1.50 -6.64 36.77
C LEU A 389 -2.95 -6.49 37.25
N SER A 390 -3.17 -5.59 38.23
CA SER A 390 -4.48 -5.30 38.82
C SER A 390 -5.26 -6.55 39.28
N GLY A 391 -4.55 -7.55 39.83
CA GLY A 391 -5.13 -8.79 40.34
C GLY A 391 -5.35 -9.89 39.30
N TYR A 392 -5.03 -9.64 38.02
CA TYR A 392 -5.11 -10.63 36.95
C TYR A 392 -3.74 -11.24 36.64
N ALA A 393 -3.70 -12.54 36.37
CA ALA A 393 -2.48 -13.24 35.98
C ALA A 393 -2.08 -12.92 34.54
N TRP A 394 -0.78 -12.99 34.27
CA TRP A 394 -0.24 -12.83 32.91
C TRP A 394 -0.53 -14.04 32.01
N ASP A 395 -1.07 -13.77 30.83
CA ASP A 395 -0.96 -14.65 29.68
C ASP A 395 0.27 -14.25 28.86
N THR A 396 1.28 -15.14 28.84
CA THR A 396 2.57 -14.85 28.19
C THR A 396 2.65 -15.30 26.73
N ASN A 397 1.61 -15.93 26.18
CA ASN A 397 1.66 -16.54 24.85
C ASN A 397 0.37 -16.37 24.04
N ARG A 398 0.20 -15.21 23.42
CA ARG A 398 -0.95 -14.92 22.55
C ARG A 398 -1.19 -15.88 21.36
N LYS A 399 -0.25 -16.77 21.04
CA LYS A 399 -0.38 -17.69 19.89
C LYS A 399 -1.33 -18.86 20.15
N ASP A 400 -1.62 -19.18 21.41
CA ASP A 400 -2.59 -20.21 21.79
C ASP A 400 -3.95 -19.64 22.22
N GLY A 401 -4.12 -18.31 22.08
CA GLY A 401 -5.27 -17.56 22.58
C GLY A 401 -4.87 -16.72 23.79
N ILE A 402 -5.83 -16.05 24.42
CA ILE A 402 -5.66 -15.46 25.75
C ILE A 402 -6.71 -16.10 26.66
N ALA A 403 -6.28 -16.66 27.78
CA ALA A 403 -7.21 -17.34 28.69
C ALA A 403 -8.23 -16.36 29.31
N SER A 404 -9.47 -16.82 29.50
CA SER A 404 -10.50 -16.02 30.20
C SER A 404 -10.02 -15.68 31.62
N GLY A 405 -9.96 -14.38 31.94
CA GLY A 405 -9.48 -13.89 33.24
C GLY A 405 -7.95 -13.75 33.34
N ALA A 406 -7.22 -13.88 32.24
CA ALA A 406 -5.81 -13.51 32.13
C ALA A 406 -5.65 -12.25 31.28
N VAL A 407 -4.54 -11.54 31.47
CA VAL A 407 -4.17 -10.32 30.72
C VAL A 407 -3.09 -10.67 29.69
N ASP A 408 -3.28 -10.24 28.44
CA ASP A 408 -2.29 -10.36 27.36
C ASP A 408 -1.00 -9.58 27.69
N LEU A 409 0.03 -10.29 28.18
CA LEU A 409 1.33 -9.69 28.50
C LEU A 409 1.97 -9.08 27.26
N VAL A 410 1.87 -9.73 26.09
CA VAL A 410 2.44 -9.18 24.85
C VAL A 410 1.74 -7.89 24.47
N GLY A 411 0.44 -7.79 24.75
CA GLY A 411 -0.36 -6.58 24.57
C GLY A 411 0.12 -5.45 25.48
N ILE A 412 0.25 -5.71 26.78
CA ILE A 412 0.75 -4.70 27.73
C ILE A 412 2.19 -4.28 27.40
N LEU A 413 3.08 -5.22 27.08
CA LEU A 413 4.45 -4.85 26.67
C LEU A 413 4.46 -4.01 25.38
N ALA A 414 3.54 -4.26 24.45
CA ALA A 414 3.42 -3.45 23.24
C ALA A 414 2.84 -2.06 23.55
N HIS A 415 1.91 -1.94 24.50
CA HIS A 415 1.42 -0.67 25.04
C HIS A 415 2.58 0.15 25.64
N GLU A 416 3.38 -0.46 26.51
CA GLU A 416 4.54 0.22 27.12
C GLU A 416 5.60 0.61 26.08
N ILE A 417 5.83 -0.22 25.06
CA ILE A 417 6.68 0.18 23.94
C ILE A 417 6.08 1.40 23.22
N GLY A 418 4.76 1.53 23.09
CA GLY A 418 4.12 2.72 22.53
C GLY A 418 4.49 4.01 23.29
N HIS A 419 4.51 3.97 24.62
CA HIS A 419 5.02 5.06 25.45
C HIS A 419 6.50 5.35 25.19
N ILE A 420 7.34 4.30 25.13
CA ILE A 420 8.77 4.43 24.82
C ILE A 420 8.99 5.09 23.45
N LEU A 421 8.15 4.75 22.46
CA LEU A 421 8.17 5.36 21.13
C LEU A 421 7.68 6.81 21.13
N GLY A 422 7.19 7.36 22.24
CA GLY A 422 6.86 8.78 22.38
C GLY A 422 5.38 9.09 22.52
N PHE A 423 4.51 8.07 22.59
CA PHE A 423 3.11 8.28 22.94
C PHE A 423 3.02 8.67 24.43
N SER A 424 3.22 9.94 24.76
CA SER A 424 3.29 10.40 26.16
C SER A 424 2.95 11.88 26.23
N SER A 425 2.46 12.33 27.37
CA SER A 425 2.10 13.73 27.60
C SER A 425 2.69 14.23 28.92
N GLY A 426 3.24 15.45 28.94
CA GLY A 426 3.66 16.08 30.21
C GLY A 426 2.50 16.47 31.12
N ILE A 427 1.27 16.47 30.58
CA ILE A 427 0.05 16.80 31.29
C ILE A 427 -0.23 15.78 32.41
N ASP A 428 0.26 14.54 32.29
CA ASP A 428 0.21 13.52 33.35
C ASP A 428 0.84 14.03 34.66
N ALA A 429 1.85 14.90 34.56
CA ALA A 429 2.53 15.47 35.72
C ALA A 429 1.97 16.85 36.13
N LEU A 430 1.42 17.63 35.18
CA LEU A 430 0.63 18.83 35.50
C LEU A 430 -0.56 18.46 36.40
N ASP A 431 -1.23 17.34 36.12
CA ASP A 431 -2.37 16.86 36.91
C ASP A 431 -2.03 16.55 38.38
N GLN A 432 -0.75 16.34 38.69
CA GLN A 432 -0.27 15.96 40.02
C GLN A 432 0.26 17.14 40.84
N SER A 433 0.53 18.30 40.22
CA SER A 433 1.16 19.43 40.90
C SER A 433 0.71 20.76 40.31
N ASN A 434 0.39 21.73 41.17
CA ASN A 434 0.01 23.09 40.80
C ASN A 434 0.98 24.16 41.32
N THR A 435 2.20 23.74 41.67
CA THR A 435 3.18 24.57 42.39
C THR A 435 4.17 25.32 41.49
N GLN A 436 4.17 25.03 40.20
CA GLN A 436 5.10 25.59 39.22
C GLN A 436 4.42 26.67 38.37
N ALA A 437 5.15 27.73 38.02
CA ALA A 437 4.75 28.71 37.01
C ALA A 437 4.69 28.05 35.61
N ASP A 438 3.98 28.66 34.66
CA ASP A 438 3.91 28.14 33.28
C ASP A 438 5.30 27.93 32.65
N ASP A 439 6.20 28.90 32.79
CA ASP A 439 7.55 28.85 32.20
C ASP A 439 8.37 27.63 32.64
N GLN A 440 8.05 27.04 33.80
CA GLN A 440 8.73 25.87 34.36
C GLN A 440 8.19 24.55 33.79
N TRP A 441 7.00 24.55 33.21
CA TRP A 441 6.35 23.37 32.64
C TRP A 441 6.87 23.03 31.23
N THR A 442 8.19 22.86 31.08
CA THR A 442 8.85 22.57 29.78
C THR A 442 8.65 21.14 29.29
N TRP A 443 7.57 20.48 29.69
CA TRP A 443 7.29 19.06 29.47
C TRP A 443 6.27 18.83 28.36
N VAL A 444 6.08 19.81 27.48
CA VAL A 444 5.29 19.67 26.27
C VAL A 444 5.95 18.61 25.38
N ASN A 445 5.22 17.54 25.09
CA ASN A 445 5.71 16.43 24.27
C ASN A 445 5.26 16.55 22.81
N THR A 446 5.82 15.73 21.92
CA THR A 446 5.42 15.69 20.51
C THR A 446 3.96 15.29 20.30
N LEU A 447 3.42 14.42 21.15
CA LEU A 447 2.00 14.06 21.12
C LEU A 447 1.09 15.26 21.45
N ASP A 448 1.52 16.13 22.36
CA ASP A 448 0.77 17.32 22.80
C ASP A 448 0.60 18.35 21.66
N LEU A 449 1.47 18.33 20.65
CA LEU A 449 1.36 19.18 19.45
C LEU A 449 0.05 18.98 18.69
N PHE A 450 -0.60 17.83 18.92
CA PHE A 450 -1.81 17.39 18.24
C PHE A 450 -3.00 17.20 19.20
N ARG A 451 -2.91 17.75 20.41
CA ARG A 451 -4.00 17.77 21.40
C ARG A 451 -4.80 19.08 21.28
N TYR A 452 -6.11 18.95 21.13
CA TYR A 452 -7.05 20.08 20.96
C TYR A 452 -8.29 19.88 21.82
N SER A 453 -9.00 20.97 22.09
CA SER A 453 -10.34 20.99 22.70
C SER A 453 -11.21 22.05 22.05
N SER A 454 -12.50 22.08 22.40
CA SER A 454 -13.36 23.21 22.06
C SER A 454 -12.76 24.54 22.52
N ASP A 455 -12.14 24.54 23.70
CA ASP A 455 -11.68 25.73 24.38
C ASP A 455 -10.36 26.21 23.78
N SER A 456 -9.46 25.29 23.42
CA SER A 456 -8.23 25.63 22.71
C SER A 456 -8.55 26.20 21.32
N MET A 457 -9.51 25.62 20.61
CA MET A 457 -9.95 26.16 19.31
C MET A 457 -10.63 27.53 19.43
N ALA A 458 -11.34 27.78 20.54
CA ALA A 458 -11.95 29.08 20.82
C ALA A 458 -10.91 30.14 21.22
N ALA A 459 -9.84 29.74 21.92
CA ALA A 459 -8.74 30.61 22.30
C ALA A 459 -7.91 31.09 21.10
N GLY A 460 -7.85 30.30 20.02
CA GLY A 460 -7.28 30.76 18.75
C GLY A 460 -6.89 29.64 17.78
N ALA A 461 -6.67 30.01 16.52
CA ALA A 461 -6.17 29.08 15.51
C ALA A 461 -4.78 28.58 15.89
N GLY A 462 -4.63 27.25 16.01
CA GLY A 462 -3.37 26.65 16.41
C GLY A 462 -3.02 26.91 17.87
N VAL A 463 -3.99 26.92 18.79
CA VAL A 463 -3.71 26.79 20.22
C VAL A 463 -3.86 25.32 20.62
N ARG A 464 -2.83 24.77 21.27
CA ARG A 464 -2.80 23.37 21.73
C ARG A 464 -3.41 23.30 23.11
N ASP A 465 -4.20 22.28 23.35
CA ASP A 465 -4.72 22.07 24.69
C ASP A 465 -3.67 21.37 25.56
N TRP A 466 -3.08 22.13 26.49
CA TRP A 466 -2.16 21.64 27.50
C TRP A 466 -2.73 21.84 28.91
N THR A 467 -4.02 21.55 29.07
CA THR A 467 -4.76 21.65 30.35
C THR A 467 -5.20 20.28 30.87
N VAL A 468 -5.47 20.23 32.18
CA VAL A 468 -6.18 19.13 32.86
C VAL A 468 -7.58 19.59 33.27
N GLY A 469 -8.58 18.71 33.31
CA GLY A 469 -9.93 19.16 33.67
C GLY A 469 -11.07 18.31 33.14
N SER A 470 -12.27 18.84 33.29
CA SER A 470 -13.51 18.19 32.83
C SER A 470 -13.90 18.51 31.38
N HIS A 471 -13.15 19.39 30.70
CA HIS A 471 -13.37 19.75 29.31
C HIS A 471 -12.79 18.70 28.36
N ASP A 472 -13.35 18.64 27.16
CA ASP A 472 -13.10 17.59 26.19
C ASP A 472 -11.76 17.79 25.47
N ALA A 473 -10.79 16.89 25.67
CA ALA A 473 -9.52 16.89 24.98
C ALA A 473 -9.42 15.74 23.98
N PHE A 474 -8.92 16.03 22.77
CA PHE A 474 -8.91 15.07 21.69
C PHE A 474 -7.71 15.20 20.75
N PHE A 475 -7.38 14.09 20.09
CA PHE A 475 -6.35 14.00 19.08
C PHE A 475 -6.85 14.46 17.73
N SER A 476 -6.12 15.39 17.12
CA SER A 476 -6.40 15.90 15.79
C SER A 476 -5.12 16.31 15.06
N ILE A 477 -4.98 15.86 13.81
CA ILE A 477 -3.83 16.20 12.98
C ILE A 477 -4.08 17.41 12.07
N ASN A 478 -5.30 17.96 12.07
CA ASN A 478 -5.70 19.05 11.17
C ASN A 478 -6.21 20.28 11.94
N GLY A 479 -5.50 20.63 13.02
CA GLY A 479 -5.77 21.85 13.79
C GLY A 479 -7.09 21.84 14.54
N GLY A 480 -7.56 20.66 14.97
CA GLY A 480 -8.83 20.50 15.69
C GLY A 480 -10.05 20.26 14.79
N THR A 481 -9.91 20.37 13.46
CA THR A 481 -11.04 20.25 12.50
C THR A 481 -11.70 18.86 12.55
N THR A 482 -10.91 17.81 12.76
CA THR A 482 -11.41 16.42 12.84
C THR A 482 -10.88 15.76 14.10
N ARG A 483 -11.80 15.27 14.93
CA ARG A 483 -11.49 14.39 16.06
C ARG A 483 -11.20 12.98 15.56
N LEU A 484 -10.00 12.46 15.88
CA LEU A 484 -9.60 11.08 15.59
C LEU A 484 -9.82 10.14 16.78
N SER A 485 -9.56 10.63 18.00
CA SER A 485 -9.85 9.95 19.27
C SER A 485 -9.83 10.96 20.42
N SER A 486 -10.39 10.61 21.58
CA SER A 486 -10.35 11.42 22.80
C SER A 486 -9.18 10.99 23.69
N PHE A 487 -8.51 11.97 24.29
CA PHE A 487 -7.48 11.75 25.30
C PHE A 487 -8.08 11.70 26.70
N GLY A 488 -7.34 11.12 27.64
CA GLY A 488 -7.57 11.38 29.06
C GLY A 488 -7.47 12.86 29.39
N THR A 489 -8.15 13.27 30.46
CA THR A 489 -8.18 14.67 30.89
C THR A 489 -7.62 14.88 32.30
N GLY A 490 -7.13 13.82 32.95
CA GLY A 490 -6.52 13.86 34.28
C GLY A 490 -7.06 12.76 35.19
N ILE A 491 -6.21 12.18 36.03
CA ILE A 491 -6.57 11.30 37.14
C ILE A 491 -7.18 12.10 38.29
N TYR A 492 -6.54 13.20 38.68
CA TYR A 492 -6.88 13.96 39.89
C TYR A 492 -7.86 15.10 39.60
N HIS A 493 -7.68 15.80 38.49
CA HIS A 493 -8.52 16.96 38.13
C HIS A 493 -9.41 16.71 36.91
N GLY A 494 -9.38 15.50 36.34
CA GLY A 494 -10.08 15.15 35.10
C GLY A 494 -11.03 13.97 35.20
N ASN A 495 -11.12 13.21 34.12
CA ASN A 495 -12.04 12.10 33.93
C ASN A 495 -11.55 10.74 34.47
N SER A 496 -10.57 10.75 35.39
CA SER A 496 -9.91 9.55 35.91
C SER A 496 -9.14 8.74 34.87
N THR A 497 -8.77 9.36 33.75
CA THR A 497 -7.90 8.80 32.71
C THR A 497 -6.66 9.67 32.51
N PHE A 498 -5.48 9.03 32.49
CA PHE A 498 -4.21 9.70 32.21
C PHE A 498 -4.22 10.41 30.85
N PRO A 499 -3.86 11.70 30.79
CA PRO A 499 -3.70 12.45 29.54
C PRO A 499 -2.81 11.78 28.49
N GLY A 500 -1.80 11.02 28.90
CA GLY A 500 -0.95 10.22 28.01
C GLY A 500 -1.60 8.98 27.39
N HIS A 501 -2.93 8.82 27.47
CA HIS A 501 -3.68 7.64 27.02
C HIS A 501 -4.94 8.00 26.22
N TRP A 502 -5.42 7.05 25.42
CA TRP A 502 -6.78 7.12 24.88
C TRP A 502 -7.81 6.97 26.00
N ASN A 503 -8.88 7.76 25.93
CA ASN A 503 -10.03 7.63 26.82
C ASN A 503 -11.07 6.60 26.34
N ASP A 504 -10.88 6.02 25.16
CA ASP A 504 -11.76 5.02 24.56
C ASP A 504 -10.98 3.75 24.22
N ASP A 505 -11.42 2.62 24.77
CA ASP A 505 -10.84 1.29 24.53
C ASP A 505 -10.85 0.89 23.05
N ALA A 506 -11.82 1.37 22.26
CA ALA A 506 -11.88 1.09 20.83
C ALA A 506 -10.80 1.86 20.03
N SER A 507 -10.15 2.85 20.64
CA SER A 507 -9.11 3.65 20.01
C SER A 507 -7.78 2.91 19.87
N GLY A 508 -7.58 1.79 20.56
CA GLY A 508 -6.46 0.89 20.29
C GLY A 508 -5.62 0.55 21.50
N ILE A 509 -4.37 0.20 21.23
CA ILE A 509 -3.48 -0.37 22.23
C ILE A 509 -3.11 0.65 23.30
N MET A 510 -3.13 1.96 23.02
CA MET A 510 -2.82 3.01 24.01
C MET A 510 -4.01 3.38 24.91
N SER A 511 -4.97 2.46 25.10
CA SER A 511 -6.06 2.65 26.07
C SER A 511 -5.54 2.67 27.51
N SER A 512 -6.17 3.46 28.38
CA SER A 512 -5.88 3.52 29.81
C SER A 512 -6.47 2.38 30.64
N THR A 513 -7.28 1.50 30.04
CA THR A 513 -7.94 0.40 30.77
C THR A 513 -7.39 -0.97 30.38
N LEU A 514 -7.64 -1.97 31.22
CA LEU A 514 -7.31 -3.36 30.92
C LEU A 514 -8.30 -4.06 29.99
N ALA A 515 -9.45 -3.44 29.66
CA ALA A 515 -10.50 -4.09 28.89
C ALA A 515 -10.04 -4.61 27.50
N PRO A 516 -9.16 -3.90 26.76
CA PRO A 516 -8.62 -4.42 25.50
C PRO A 516 -7.70 -5.64 25.64
N PHE A 517 -7.17 -5.89 26.84
CA PHE A 517 -6.14 -6.90 27.12
C PHE A 517 -6.65 -8.13 27.87
N LEU A 518 -7.85 -8.06 28.45
CA LEU A 518 -8.43 -9.13 29.27
C LEU A 518 -9.12 -10.20 28.42
N GLY A 519 -8.61 -11.43 28.48
CA GLY A 519 -9.18 -12.58 27.76
C GLY A 519 -9.09 -12.49 26.23
N GLN A 520 -8.35 -11.51 25.71
CA GLN A 520 -8.21 -11.27 24.27
C GLN A 520 -6.92 -10.50 23.96
N PRO A 521 -6.35 -10.67 22.74
CA PRO A 521 -5.19 -9.90 22.33
C PRO A 521 -5.58 -8.46 21.95
N ALA A 522 -4.90 -7.48 22.54
CA ALA A 522 -5.15 -6.06 22.25
C ALA A 522 -4.62 -5.66 20.85
N PRO A 523 -5.44 -5.02 20.00
CA PRO A 523 -5.01 -4.60 18.67
C PRO A 523 -4.29 -3.23 18.69
N ILE A 524 -3.20 -3.11 17.92
CA ILE A 524 -2.68 -1.79 17.51
C ILE A 524 -3.59 -1.26 16.40
N SER A 525 -4.30 -0.17 16.68
CA SER A 525 -5.30 0.43 15.81
C SER A 525 -4.70 1.38 14.77
N GLN A 526 -5.52 1.84 13.84
CA GLN A 526 -5.11 2.90 12.91
C GLN A 526 -4.90 4.26 13.60
N THR A 527 -5.58 4.50 14.72
CA THR A 527 -5.42 5.71 15.53
C THR A 527 -4.06 5.71 16.22
N ASP A 528 -3.65 4.59 16.84
CA ASP A 528 -2.30 4.42 17.40
C ASP A 528 -1.23 4.70 16.34
N MET A 529 -1.40 4.09 15.16
CA MET A 529 -0.46 4.27 14.05
C MET A 529 -0.44 5.70 13.55
N THR A 530 -1.58 6.40 13.52
CA THR A 530 -1.62 7.81 13.10
C THR A 530 -0.95 8.71 14.11
N ALA A 531 -1.09 8.44 15.41
CA ALA A 531 -0.43 9.18 16.47
C ALA A 531 1.09 9.04 16.38
N LEU A 532 1.61 7.82 16.21
CA LEU A 532 3.05 7.61 16.04
C LEU A 532 3.60 8.21 14.73
N ASP A 533 2.84 8.12 13.62
CA ASP A 533 3.19 8.72 12.31
C ASP A 533 3.51 10.20 12.45
N VAL A 534 2.55 10.98 12.97
CA VAL A 534 2.66 12.44 13.00
C VAL A 534 3.65 12.98 14.04
N ILE A 535 4.09 12.15 14.98
CA ILE A 535 5.15 12.52 15.94
C ILE A 535 6.55 12.07 15.50
N GLY A 536 6.68 11.45 14.32
CA GLY A 536 7.95 11.20 13.66
C GLY A 536 8.34 9.73 13.45
N TRP A 537 7.39 8.80 13.41
CA TRP A 537 7.66 7.40 13.05
C TRP A 537 6.98 7.01 11.75
N ASP A 538 7.72 6.59 10.74
CA ASP A 538 7.14 6.19 9.45
C ASP A 538 6.19 4.98 9.55
N ALA A 539 4.87 5.21 9.50
CA ALA A 539 3.89 4.13 9.49
C ALA A 539 3.82 3.44 8.12
N ARG A 540 3.86 2.09 8.11
CA ARG A 540 3.65 1.31 6.89
C ARG A 540 2.26 1.59 6.32
N THR A 541 2.23 1.99 5.04
CA THR A 541 1.00 2.04 4.26
C THR A 541 0.42 0.62 4.14
N THR A 542 -0.78 0.40 4.69
CA THR A 542 -1.50 -0.88 4.61
C THR A 542 -2.14 -1.13 3.25
#